data_AF-A0A1X7UD60-F1
#
_entry.id   AF-A0A1X7UD60-F1
#
_cell.length_a   1.000
_cell.length_b   1.000
_cell.length_c   1.000
_cell.angle_alpha   90.00
_cell.angle_beta   90.00
_cell.angle_gamma   90.00
#
_symmetry.space_group_name_H-M   'P 1'
#
loop_
_entity.id
_entity.type
_entity.pdbx_description
1 polymer ?
#
loop_
_entity_poly.entity_id
_entity_poly.type
_entity_poly.pdbx_seq_one_letter_code
_entity_poly.pdbx_strand_id
1 'polypeptide(L)'
;KTTTYTAYCNMGTLCGSGGGWTKLAYLDMTDATQNCPSGFGLYQSGGVRACGRNSSSAGCASVQFSSNGISYSQICGRVMGYQVGRPDTLN
;
A
#
# COMPACT_ATOMS: atom_id res chain seq x y z
N LYS A 1 -12.38 17.50 22.17
CA LYS A 1 -11.13 16.78 22.49
C LYS A 1 -10.22 16.89 21.29
N THR A 2 -9.13 17.66 21.38
CA THR A 2 -8.15 17.77 20.29
C THR A 2 -7.18 16.61 20.46
N THR A 3 -7.29 15.61 19.58
CA THR A 3 -6.39 14.45 19.61
C THR A 3 -5.10 14.86 18.90
N THR A 4 -4.03 15.07 19.66
CA THR A 4 -2.70 15.32 19.09
C THR A 4 -2.18 14.01 18.50
N TYR A 5 -1.94 13.96 17.19
CA TYR A 5 -1.36 12.80 16.51
C TYR A 5 0.03 13.15 15.99
N THR A 6 0.98 12.22 16.12
CA THR A 6 2.32 12.36 15.55
C THR A 6 2.34 11.64 14.21
N ALA A 7 2.71 12.35 13.14
CA ALA A 7 2.84 11.77 11.80
C ALA A 7 4.15 12.19 11.17
N TYR A 8 4.67 11.32 10.30
CA TYR A 8 5.82 11.65 9.47
C TYR A 8 5.38 12.49 8.27
N CYS A 9 5.94 13.70 8.17
CA CYS A 9 5.72 14.62 7.06
C CYS A 9 7.02 14.76 6.25
N ASN A 10 6.98 14.44 4.96
CA ASN A 10 8.06 14.71 4.03
C ASN A 10 7.88 16.13 3.46
N MET A 11 8.83 17.03 3.73
CA MET A 11 8.78 18.42 3.27
C MET A 11 9.46 18.64 1.91
N GLY A 12 9.84 17.56 1.22
CA GLY A 12 10.44 17.60 -0.11
C GLY A 12 9.42 17.54 -1.25
N THR A 13 9.90 17.27 -2.46
CA THR A 13 9.05 17.12 -3.65
C THR A 13 8.61 15.66 -3.80
N LEU A 14 7.31 15.41 -3.88
CA LEU A 14 6.72 14.12 -4.25
C LEU A 14 5.68 14.34 -5.36
N CYS A 15 5.67 13.44 -6.35
CA CYS A 15 4.81 13.55 -7.55
C CYS A 15 4.89 14.90 -8.28
N GLY A 16 6.06 15.55 -8.30
CA GLY A 16 6.27 16.83 -8.98
C GLY A 16 5.70 18.06 -8.26
N SER A 17 5.03 17.89 -7.11
CA SER A 17 4.54 18.99 -6.28
C SER A 17 5.47 19.20 -5.08
N GLY A 18 5.90 20.45 -4.88
CA GLY A 18 6.53 20.87 -3.63
C GLY A 18 5.48 21.01 -2.52
N GLY A 19 5.83 20.64 -1.29
CA GLY A 19 4.94 20.76 -0.13
C GLY A 19 5.17 19.69 0.93
N GLY A 20 4.41 19.77 2.03
CA GLY A 20 4.43 18.76 3.10
C GLY A 20 3.54 17.58 2.75
N TRP A 21 4.13 16.41 2.55
CA TRP A 21 3.44 15.15 2.27
C TRP A 21 3.37 14.29 3.53
N THR A 22 2.17 13.93 3.96
CA THR A 22 2.00 13.01 5.09
C THR A 22 1.98 11.57 4.60
N LYS A 23 2.78 10.71 5.24
CA LYS A 23 2.79 9.27 4.96
C LYS A 23 1.49 8.62 5.47
N LEU A 24 0.69 8.07 4.56
CA LEU A 24 -0.57 7.36 4.88
C LEU A 24 -0.38 5.86 5.11
N ALA A 25 0.54 5.24 4.37
CA ALA A 25 0.85 3.81 4.47
C ALA A 25 2.31 3.57 4.10
N TYR A 26 2.86 2.47 4.59
CA TYR A 26 4.20 1.99 4.23
C TYR A 26 4.17 0.48 4.14
N LEU A 27 4.68 -0.03 3.03
CA LEU A 27 4.84 -1.46 2.77
C LEU A 27 6.10 -1.65 1.93
N ASP A 28 7.03 -2.41 2.46
CA ASP A 28 8.29 -2.80 1.85
C ASP A 28 8.46 -4.31 2.04
N MET A 29 8.21 -5.04 0.96
CA MET A 29 8.30 -6.50 0.98
C MET A 29 9.75 -7.00 0.94
N THR A 30 10.73 -6.12 0.69
CA THR A 30 12.15 -6.48 0.80
C THR A 30 12.59 -6.65 2.26
N ASP A 31 11.90 -5.99 3.18
CA ASP A 31 12.09 -6.14 4.63
C ASP A 31 11.36 -7.38 5.15
N ALA A 32 12.14 -8.39 5.55
CA ALA A 32 11.65 -9.67 6.07
C ALA A 32 10.77 -9.55 7.32
N THR A 33 10.85 -8.43 8.04
CA THR A 33 10.06 -8.20 9.27
C THR A 33 8.65 -7.67 8.99
N GLN A 34 8.39 -7.20 7.76
CA GLN A 34 7.08 -6.67 7.41
C GLN A 34 6.09 -7.75 7.03
N ASN A 35 4.85 -7.56 7.50
CA ASN A 35 3.72 -8.43 7.23
C ASN A 35 2.80 -7.84 6.17
N CYS A 36 2.09 -8.72 5.46
CA CYS A 36 1.10 -8.28 4.50
C CYS A 36 -0.08 -7.56 5.16
N PRO A 37 -0.65 -6.54 4.51
CA PRO A 37 -1.85 -5.87 5.00
C PRO A 37 -3.03 -6.85 5.13
N SER A 38 -4.02 -6.50 5.94
CA SER A 38 -5.23 -7.30 6.10
C SER A 38 -5.89 -7.61 4.75
N GLY A 39 -6.36 -8.85 4.60
CA GLY A 39 -6.94 -9.34 3.34
C GLY A 39 -5.92 -9.87 2.31
N PHE A 40 -4.61 -9.69 2.55
CA PHE A 40 -3.55 -10.23 1.71
C PHE A 40 -2.77 -11.33 2.42
N GLY A 41 -2.43 -12.38 1.66
CA GLY A 41 -1.52 -13.44 2.05
C GLY A 41 -0.08 -13.15 1.61
N LEU A 42 0.88 -13.63 2.38
CA LEU A 42 2.30 -13.57 2.04
C LEU A 42 2.64 -14.68 1.04
N TYR A 43 3.13 -14.29 -0.13
CA TYR A 43 3.67 -15.19 -1.15
C TYR A 43 5.19 -15.07 -1.18
N GLN A 44 5.86 -16.21 -1.16
CA GLN A 44 7.33 -16.28 -1.19
C GLN A 44 7.74 -17.31 -2.24
N SER A 45 8.48 -16.86 -3.25
CA SER A 45 9.01 -17.75 -4.30
C SER A 45 10.31 -17.18 -4.85
N GLY A 46 11.34 -18.02 -5.03
CA GLY A 46 12.62 -17.61 -5.60
C GLY A 46 13.32 -16.46 -4.86
N GLY A 47 13.12 -16.33 -3.54
CA GLY A 47 13.66 -15.23 -2.73
C GLY A 47 12.89 -13.91 -2.83
N VAL A 48 11.82 -13.85 -3.63
CA VAL A 48 10.92 -12.69 -3.71
C VAL A 48 9.77 -12.88 -2.73
N ARG A 49 9.52 -11.86 -1.90
CA ARG A 49 8.34 -11.76 -1.03
C ARG A 49 7.36 -10.78 -1.65
N ALA A 50 6.09 -11.16 -1.69
CA ALA A 50 5.02 -10.32 -2.21
C ALA A 50 3.73 -10.54 -1.41
N CYS A 51 2.87 -9.54 -1.39
CA CYS A 51 1.52 -9.68 -0.87
C CYS A 51 0.56 -9.93 -2.02
N GLY A 52 -0.18 -11.02 -1.94
CA GLY A 52 -1.15 -11.42 -2.93
C GLY A 52 -2.48 -11.76 -2.26
N ARG A 53 -3.51 -11.94 -3.06
CA ARG A 53 -4.84 -12.31 -2.56
C ARG A 53 -4.83 -13.74 -2.04
N ASN A 54 -5.40 -13.98 -0.86
CA ASN A 54 -5.39 -15.32 -0.24
C ASN A 54 -6.41 -16.32 -0.81
N SER A 55 -7.30 -15.88 -1.71
CA SER A 55 -8.40 -16.69 -2.23
C SER A 55 -8.25 -16.96 -3.73
N SER A 56 -8.54 -18.18 -4.14
CA SER A 56 -8.53 -18.66 -5.53
C SER A 56 -9.80 -18.35 -6.33
N SER A 57 -10.81 -17.72 -5.72
CA SER A 57 -12.01 -17.25 -6.42
C SER A 57 -11.76 -15.95 -7.20
N ALA A 58 -12.60 -15.59 -8.16
CA ALA A 58 -12.55 -14.26 -8.82
C ALA A 58 -12.88 -13.13 -7.82
N GLY A 59 -12.37 -11.91 -8.01
CA GLY A 59 -12.64 -10.75 -7.15
C GLY A 59 -11.42 -9.93 -6.67
N CYS A 60 -11.67 -8.97 -5.76
CA CYS A 60 -10.67 -8.04 -5.25
C CYS A 60 -10.54 -8.13 -3.73
N ALA A 61 -9.31 -8.05 -3.23
CA ALA A 61 -9.04 -7.75 -1.82
C ALA A 61 -8.69 -6.26 -1.71
N SER A 62 -9.27 -5.57 -0.73
CA SER A 62 -8.97 -4.17 -0.44
C SER A 62 -8.50 -4.00 0.99
N VAL A 63 -7.60 -3.04 1.19
CA VAL A 63 -7.17 -2.58 2.50
C VAL A 63 -7.51 -1.10 2.63
N GLN A 64 -8.01 -0.72 3.79
CA GLN A 64 -8.27 0.69 4.11
C GLN A 64 -7.15 1.21 5.01
N PHE A 65 -6.49 2.28 4.57
CA PHE A 65 -5.54 3.03 5.38
C PHE A 65 -6.22 4.30 5.89
N SER A 66 -6.23 4.49 7.21
CA SER A 66 -6.78 5.70 7.84
C SER A 66 -5.94 6.92 7.49
N SER A 67 -6.58 8.00 7.05
CA SER A 67 -5.92 9.31 6.93
C SER A 67 -5.74 10.03 8.27
N ASN A 68 -6.16 9.41 9.38
CA ASN A 68 -6.11 9.96 10.74
C ASN A 68 -6.77 11.34 10.86
N GLY A 69 -7.85 11.56 10.10
CA GLY A 69 -8.58 12.82 10.09
C GLY A 69 -7.95 13.92 9.24
N ILE A 70 -6.91 13.60 8.46
CA ILE A 70 -6.30 14.53 7.51
C ILE A 70 -7.11 14.50 6.21
N SER A 71 -7.59 15.67 5.80
CA SER A 71 -8.13 15.88 4.46
C SER A 71 -6.97 15.95 3.46
N TYR A 72 -6.99 15.09 2.45
CA TYR A 72 -6.02 15.07 1.37
C TYR A 72 -6.70 15.42 0.05
N SER A 73 -6.03 16.22 -0.78
CA SER A 73 -6.48 16.54 -2.14
C SER A 73 -5.86 15.61 -3.19
N GLN A 74 -4.71 15.00 -2.86
CA GLN A 74 -3.93 14.17 -3.77
C GLN A 74 -3.24 13.04 -2.98
N ILE A 75 -3.12 11.87 -3.61
CA ILE A 75 -2.33 10.74 -3.09
C ILE A 75 -1.19 10.49 -4.06
N CYS A 76 0.03 10.34 -3.52
CA CYS A 76 1.23 10.00 -4.28
C CYS A 76 1.83 8.71 -3.72
N GLY A 77 2.18 7.76 -4.60
CA GLY A 77 2.79 6.50 -4.20
C GLY A 77 3.24 5.67 -5.39
N ARG A 78 4.08 4.66 -5.13
CA ARG A 78 4.50 3.65 -6.11
C ARG A 78 4.16 2.27 -5.57
N VAL A 79 3.52 1.44 -6.38
CA VAL A 79 3.27 0.04 -6.07
C VAL A 79 3.97 -0.81 -7.13
N MET A 80 4.73 -1.81 -6.68
CA MET A 80 5.28 -2.85 -7.54
C MET A 80 4.42 -4.09 -7.37
N GLY A 81 3.84 -4.58 -8.46
CA GLY A 81 2.99 -5.77 -8.46
C GLY A 81 3.51 -6.78 -9.48
N TYR A 82 3.31 -8.07 -9.19
CA TYR A 82 3.62 -9.16 -10.11
C TYR A 82 2.31 -9.82 -10.53
N GLN A 83 2.12 -10.03 -11.83
CA GLN A 83 0.98 -10.78 -12.31
C GLN A 83 1.18 -12.27 -12.02
N VAL A 84 0.22 -12.88 -11.33
CA VAL A 84 0.16 -14.32 -11.11
C VAL A 84 -1.09 -14.85 -11.82
N GLY A 85 -0.90 -15.78 -12.75
CA GLY A 85 -2.00 -16.32 -13.56
C GLY A 85 -2.34 -15.45 -14.77
N ARG A 86 -3.61 -15.48 -15.19
CA ARG A 86 -4.12 -14.71 -16.32
C ARG A 86 -4.72 -13.41 -15.79
N PRO A 87 -4.51 -12.25 -16.46
CA PRO A 87 -5.26 -11.07 -16.11
C PRO A 87 -6.73 -11.35 -16.49
N ASP A 88 -7.67 -10.99 -15.64
CA ASP A 88 -9.10 -11.10 -15.94
C ASP A 88 -9.42 -10.10 -17.07
N THR A 89 -9.17 -10.50 -18.32
CA THR A 89 -9.40 -9.67 -19.50
C THR A 89 -10.32 -10.42 -20.46
N LEU A 90 -11.57 -9.95 -20.47
CA LEU A 90 -12.61 -10.10 -21.49
C LEU A 90 -13.20 -11.52 -21.68
N ASN A 91 -14.47 -11.65 -21.30
CA ASN A 91 -15.41 -12.51 -21.99
C ASN A 91 -16.17 -11.65 -23.02
#